data_AF-A0A9X4M1T4-F1
#
_entry.id   AF-A0A9X4M1T4-F1
#
_cell.length_a   1.000
_cell.length_b   1.000
_cell.length_c   1.000
_cell.angle_alpha   90.00
_cell.angle_beta   90.00
_cell.angle_gamma   90.00
#
_symmetry.space_group_name_H-M   'P 1'
#
loop_
_entity.id
_entity.type
_entity.pdbx_description
1 polymer ?
#
loop_
_entity_poly.entity_id
_entity_poly.type
_entity_poly.pdbx_seq_one_letter_code
_entity_poly.pdbx_strand_id
1 'polypeptide(L)'
;MGDKTLQVDRDVLQGLSNVLAAIAETVKGLPSTGLFEPAAKWVGVSAVGAAGKEIDGVVGAAVGLMRGRVSDMSQIAAQNRDDYAAAEARFEAELRKLRGA
;
A
#
# COMPACT_ATOMS: atom_id res chain seq x y z
N MET A 1 14.80 31.33 6.55
CA MET A 1 14.65 29.86 6.42
C MET A 1 13.20 29.54 6.65
N GLY A 2 12.41 29.47 5.57
CA GLY A 2 10.98 29.14 5.66
C GLY A 2 10.84 27.63 5.74
N ASP A 3 10.21 27.17 6.82
CA ASP A 3 9.84 25.78 7.04
C ASP A 3 8.93 25.34 5.88
N LYS A 4 9.44 24.48 5.00
CA LYS A 4 8.66 23.86 3.91
C LYS A 4 7.90 22.69 4.52
N THR A 5 6.97 22.98 5.42
CA THR A 5 5.92 22.03 5.76
C THR A 5 5.17 21.76 4.46
N LEU A 6 5.36 20.57 3.87
CA LEU A 6 4.57 20.14 2.73
C LEU A 6 3.10 20.24 3.15
N GLN A 7 2.37 21.24 2.64
CA GLN A 7 0.91 21.21 2.64
C GLN A 7 0.54 20.05 1.72
N VAL A 8 0.31 18.87 2.33
CA VAL A 8 -0.13 17.71 1.58
C VAL A 8 -1.62 17.92 1.29
N ASP A 9 -1.93 18.20 0.04
CA ASP A 9 -3.30 18.42 -0.44
C ASP A 9 -4.13 17.14 -0.22
N ARG A 10 -5.37 17.31 0.26
CA ARG A 10 -6.32 16.21 0.51
C ARG A 10 -6.58 15.39 -0.75
N ASP A 11 -6.60 16.03 -1.92
CA ASP A 11 -6.82 15.36 -3.20
C ASP A 11 -5.60 14.51 -3.59
N VAL A 12 -4.40 14.94 -3.22
CA VAL A 12 -3.15 14.15 -3.39
C VAL A 12 -3.17 12.92 -2.49
N LEU A 13 -3.62 13.04 -1.24
CA LEU A 13 -3.77 11.89 -0.33
C LEU A 13 -4.83 10.91 -0.84
N GLN A 14 -5.95 11.41 -1.38
CA GLN A 14 -6.97 10.55 -1.98
C GLN A 14 -6.43 9.83 -3.22
N GLY A 15 -5.69 10.53 -4.08
CA GLY A 15 -5.05 9.94 -5.25
C GLY A 15 -4.07 8.83 -4.86
N LEU A 16 -3.21 9.09 -3.87
CA LEU A 16 -2.27 8.10 -3.33
C LEU A 16 -3.00 6.88 -2.74
N SER A 17 -4.05 7.10 -1.94
CA SER A 17 -4.86 6.01 -1.37
C SER A 17 -5.49 5.14 -2.47
N ASN A 18 -6.04 5.74 -3.52
CA ASN A 18 -6.63 5.01 -4.65
C ASN A 18 -5.58 4.19 -5.42
N VAL A 19 -4.41 4.77 -5.68
CA VAL A 19 -3.31 4.07 -6.35
C VAL A 19 -2.82 2.91 -5.50
N LEU A 20 -2.67 3.10 -4.19
CA LEU A 20 -2.28 2.04 -3.26
C LEU A 20 -3.31 0.93 -3.18
N ALA A 21 -4.61 1.25 -3.21
CA ALA A 21 -5.67 0.26 -3.27
C ALA A 21 -5.63 -0.55 -4.58
N ALA A 22 -5.38 0.09 -5.72
CA ALA A 22 -5.24 -0.59 -7.02
C ALA A 22 -3.99 -1.49 -7.06
N ILE A 23 -2.88 -1.04 -6.49
CA ILE A 23 -1.67 -1.86 -6.31
C ILE A 23 -1.99 -3.04 -5.38
N ALA A 24 -2.73 -2.83 -4.29
CA ALA A 24 -3.10 -3.88 -3.36
C ALA A 24 -3.90 -5.00 -4.05
N GLU A 25 -4.87 -4.62 -4.88
CA GLU A 25 -5.66 -5.59 -5.68
C GLU A 25 -4.80 -6.31 -6.72
N THR A 26 -3.89 -5.61 -7.38
CA THR A 26 -2.94 -6.22 -8.32
C THR A 26 -2.05 -7.24 -7.61
N VAL A 27 -1.51 -6.91 -6.43
CA VAL A 27 -0.67 -7.81 -5.64
C VAL A 27 -1.49 -8.96 -5.03
N LYS A 28 -2.78 -8.77 -4.71
CA LYS A 28 -3.70 -9.87 -4.32
C LYS A 28 -3.89 -10.88 -5.46
N GLY A 29 -3.92 -10.42 -6.70
CA GLY A 29 -4.03 -11.28 -7.89
C GLY A 29 -2.77 -12.08 -8.21
N LEU A 30 -1.60 -11.70 -7.66
CA LEU A 30 -0.36 -12.44 -7.89
C LEU A 30 -0.40 -13.79 -7.16
N PRO A 31 -0.06 -14.90 -7.83
CA PRO A 31 0.12 -16.18 -7.16
C PRO A 31 1.28 -16.06 -6.15
N SER A 32 1.00 -16.42 -4.91
CA SER A 32 1.99 -16.44 -3.82
C SER A 32 2.75 -17.76 -3.74
N THR A 33 2.32 -18.79 -4.46
CA THR A 33 2.96 -20.11 -4.51
C THR A 33 2.61 -20.77 -5.84
N GLY A 34 3.38 -21.77 -6.25
CA GLY A 34 3.16 -22.55 -7.45
C GLY A 34 3.58 -21.86 -8.75
N LEU A 35 4.34 -20.75 -8.67
CA LEU A 35 4.85 -20.04 -9.86
C LEU A 35 5.77 -20.93 -10.70
N PHE A 36 6.53 -21.79 -10.03
CA PHE A 36 7.50 -22.69 -10.65
C PHE A 36 7.07 -24.16 -10.62
N GLU A 37 5.88 -24.48 -10.11
CA GLU A 37 5.36 -25.86 -10.06
C GLU A 37 5.34 -26.55 -11.43
N PRO A 38 4.91 -25.89 -12.53
CA PRO A 38 4.96 -26.49 -13.85
C PRO A 38 6.38 -26.87 -14.24
N ALA A 39 7.34 -25.95 -14.08
CA ALA A 39 8.75 -26.20 -14.38
C ALA A 39 9.33 -27.31 -13.49
N ALA A 40 9.04 -27.31 -12.19
CA ALA A 40 9.50 -28.33 -11.25
C ALA A 40 8.97 -29.74 -11.59
N LYS A 41 7.73 -29.85 -12.13
CA LYS A 41 7.18 -31.13 -12.61
C LYS A 41 7.94 -31.67 -13.83
N TRP A 42 8.42 -30.80 -14.72
CA TRP A 42 9.19 -31.20 -15.90
C TRP A 42 10.62 -31.64 -15.57
N VAL A 43 11.21 -31.12 -14.49
CA VAL A 43 12.64 -31.36 -14.16
C VAL A 43 12.82 -32.50 -13.13
N GLY A 44 11.73 -33.13 -12.68
CA GLY A 44 11.77 -34.24 -11.71
C GLY A 44 12.44 -33.87 -10.37
N VAL A 45 12.68 -34.85 -9.50
CA VAL A 45 13.31 -34.70 -8.16
C VAL A 45 14.82 -34.37 -8.25
N SER A 46 15.19 -33.48 -9.17
CA SER A 46 16.55 -32.98 -9.35
C SER A 46 16.82 -31.79 -8.43
N ALA A 47 18.10 -31.46 -8.24
CA ALA A 47 18.51 -30.25 -7.52
C ALA A 47 17.86 -28.96 -8.10
N VAL A 48 17.53 -28.95 -9.39
CA VAL A 48 16.81 -27.86 -10.06
C VAL A 48 15.35 -27.78 -9.60
N GLY A 49 14.68 -28.92 -9.42
CA GLY A 49 13.33 -28.96 -8.84
C GLY A 49 13.28 -28.51 -7.38
N ALA A 50 14.32 -28.84 -6.59
CA ALA A 50 14.45 -28.36 -5.21
C ALA A 50 14.70 -26.84 -5.15
N ALA A 51 15.62 -26.32 -5.96
CA ALA A 51 15.87 -24.89 -6.08
C ALA A 51 14.62 -24.12 -6.55
N GLY A 52 13.84 -24.69 -7.48
CA GLY A 52 12.57 -24.10 -7.92
C GLY A 52 11.55 -23.93 -6.78
N LYS A 53 11.46 -24.91 -5.87
CA LYS A 53 10.58 -24.81 -4.67
C LYS A 53 11.08 -23.77 -3.67
N GLU A 54 12.39 -23.68 -3.48
CA GLU A 54 12.98 -22.67 -2.59
C GLU A 54 12.73 -21.25 -3.13
N ILE A 55 12.92 -21.04 -4.43
CA ILE A 55 12.61 -19.78 -5.11
C ILE A 55 11.10 -19.47 -5.00
N ASP A 56 10.23 -20.45 -5.20
CA ASP A 56 8.78 -20.27 -5.05
C ASP A 56 8.40 -19.81 -3.62
N GLY A 57 9.03 -20.38 -2.59
CA GLY A 57 8.86 -19.95 -1.20
C GLY A 57 9.36 -18.52 -0.94
N VAL A 58 10.54 -18.15 -1.48
CA VAL A 58 11.10 -16.80 -1.35
C VAL A 58 10.21 -15.76 -2.05
N VAL A 59 9.76 -16.06 -3.27
CA VAL A 59 8.85 -15.19 -4.02
C VAL A 59 7.51 -15.06 -3.30
N GLY A 60 6.97 -16.17 -2.77
CA GLY A 60 5.76 -16.14 -1.96
C GLY A 60 5.86 -15.26 -0.72
N ALA A 61 6.96 -15.38 0.01
CA ALA A 61 7.24 -14.53 1.17
C ALA A 61 7.36 -13.05 0.78
N ALA A 62 8.06 -12.75 -0.33
CA ALA A 62 8.21 -11.39 -0.85
C ALA A 62 6.86 -10.78 -1.26
N VAL A 63 6.00 -11.55 -1.96
CA VAL A 63 4.64 -11.14 -2.33
C VAL A 63 3.79 -10.88 -1.09
N GLY A 64 3.87 -11.75 -0.08
CA GLY A 64 3.18 -11.55 1.20
C GLY A 64 3.60 -10.24 1.89
N LEU A 65 4.91 -9.97 1.95
CA LEU A 65 5.45 -8.75 2.53
C LEU A 65 5.03 -7.49 1.75
N MET A 66 5.01 -7.56 0.41
CA MET A 66 4.49 -6.48 -0.43
C MET A 66 3.01 -6.20 -0.16
N ARG A 67 2.16 -7.23 -0.01
CA ARG A 67 0.75 -7.04 0.36
C ARG A 67 0.60 -6.32 1.69
N GLY A 68 1.37 -6.73 2.71
CA GLY A 68 1.35 -6.08 4.02
C GLY A 68 1.73 -4.60 3.93
N ARG A 69 2.85 -4.29 3.26
CA ARG A 69 3.32 -2.91 3.10
C ARG A 69 2.34 -2.02 2.36
N VAL A 70 1.74 -2.51 1.27
CA VAL A 70 0.75 -1.74 0.51
C VAL A 70 -0.52 -1.50 1.34
N SER A 71 -0.95 -2.49 2.13
CA SER A 71 -2.07 -2.34 3.06
C SER A 71 -1.79 -1.25 4.11
N ASP A 72 -0.62 -1.29 4.74
CA ASP A 72 -0.20 -0.30 5.75
C ASP A 72 -0.19 1.11 5.14
N MET A 73 0.40 1.28 3.95
CA MET A 73 0.45 2.56 3.26
C MET A 73 -0.95 3.09 2.92
N SER A 74 -1.87 2.21 2.48
CA SER A 74 -3.25 2.59 2.21
C SER A 74 -3.96 3.07 3.47
N GLN A 75 -3.75 2.41 4.60
CA GLN A 75 -4.33 2.79 5.88
C GLN A 75 -3.79 4.15 6.36
N ILE A 76 -2.48 4.37 6.27
CA ILE A 76 -1.84 5.64 6.63
C ILE A 76 -2.39 6.78 5.74
N ALA A 77 -2.53 6.55 4.44
CA ALA A 77 -3.08 7.56 3.53
C ALA A 77 -4.54 7.91 3.87
N ALA A 78 -5.37 6.91 4.22
CA ALA A 78 -6.75 7.12 4.63
C ALA A 78 -6.84 7.88 5.96
N GLN A 79 -6.04 7.49 6.97
CA GLN A 79 -6.01 8.18 8.26
C GLN A 79 -5.61 9.65 8.13
N ASN A 80 -4.54 9.93 7.37
CA ASN A 80 -4.12 11.31 7.14
C ASN A 80 -5.23 12.12 6.46
N ARG A 81 -5.94 11.54 5.48
CA ARG A 81 -7.07 12.23 4.82
C ARG A 81 -8.16 12.61 5.81
N ASP A 82 -8.53 11.71 6.71
CA ASP A 82 -9.58 11.95 7.71
C ASP A 82 -9.13 13.01 8.73
N ASP A 83 -7.87 12.97 9.15
CA ASP A 83 -7.27 13.96 10.05
C ASP A 83 -7.24 15.37 9.42
N TYR A 84 -6.88 15.47 8.13
CA TYR A 84 -6.93 16.74 7.39
C TYR A 84 -8.36 17.29 7.31
N ALA A 85 -9.35 16.45 6.99
CA ALA A 85 -10.75 16.86 6.93
C ALA A 85 -11.27 17.36 8.29
N ALA A 86 -10.85 16.70 9.39
CA ALA A 86 -11.20 17.14 10.74
C ALA A 86 -10.53 18.46 11.13
N ALA A 87 -9.27 18.66 10.74
CA ALA A 87 -8.54 19.91 10.97
C ALA A 87 -9.17 21.09 10.21
N GLU A 88 -9.55 20.89 8.94
CA GLU A 88 -10.22 21.88 8.11
C GLU A 88 -11.57 22.30 8.72
N ALA A 89 -12.40 21.33 9.12
CA ALA A 89 -13.69 21.61 9.77
C ALA A 89 -13.54 22.40 11.08
N ARG A 90 -12.51 22.11 11.89
CA ARG A 90 -12.20 22.86 13.12
C ARG A 90 -11.79 24.29 12.81
N PHE A 91 -10.95 24.49 11.80
CA PHE A 91 -10.49 25.80 11.38
C PHE A 91 -11.64 26.66 10.85
N GLU A 92 -12.53 26.09 10.02
CA GLU A 92 -13.74 26.79 9.56
C GLU A 92 -14.67 27.15 10.71
N ALA A 93 -14.83 26.27 11.70
CA ALA A 93 -15.63 26.56 12.88
C ALA A 93 -15.06 27.74 13.69
N GLU A 94 -13.75 27.83 13.85
CA GLU A 94 -13.09 28.98 14.50
C GLU A 94 -13.22 30.27 13.68
N LEU A 95 -13.03 30.21 12.36
CA LEU A 95 -13.26 31.36 11.49
C LEU A 95 -14.69 31.87 11.56
N ARG A 96 -15.67 30.96 11.65
CA ARG A 96 -17.09 31.31 11.79
C ARG A 96 -17.36 32.03 13.11
N LYS A 97 -16.72 31.60 14.22
CA LYS A 97 -16.81 32.30 15.51
C LYS A 97 -16.23 33.71 15.42
N LEU A 98 -15.07 33.86 14.79
CA LEU A 98 -14.41 35.17 14.63
C LEU A 98 -15.16 36.13 13.71
N ARG A 99 -15.85 35.62 12.68
CA ARG A 99 -16.65 36.44 11.75
C ARG A 99 -18.05 36.78 12.28
N GLY A 100 -18.49 36.12 13.35
CA GLY A 100 -19.79 36.35 14.01
C GLY A 100 -19.70 37.16 15.32
N ALA A 101 -18.50 37.65 15.67
CA ALA A 101 -18.22 38.58 16.77
C ALA A 101 -17.96 39.99 16.20
#